data_AF-A0AAW4VJ74-F1
#
_entry.id   AF-A0AAW4VJ74-F1
#
_cell.length_a   1.000
_cell.length_b   1.000
_cell.length_c   1.000
_cell.angle_alpha   90.00
_cell.angle_beta   90.00
_cell.angle_gamma   90.00
#
_symmetry.space_group_name_H-M   'P 1'
#
loop_
_entity.id
_entity.type
_entity.pdbx_description
1 polymer ?
#
loop_
_entity_poly.entity_id
_entity_poly.type
_entity_poly.pdbx_seq_one_letter_code
_entity_poly.pdbx_strand_id
1 'polypeptide(L)'
;MMIYLNKDHNIKDKYEDSDWIKTPLVIFLNNTYDLLVKKEVMKEYGFEEIEKEVKKMCNLGEMIARENIEKGHSMGIEQGQKLERITLIKNMMESLQCSMQRAMDVLKLTADERKDVEEYFKS
;
A
#
# COMPACT_ATOMS: atom_id res chain seq x y z
N MET A 1 -31.90 17.54 16.19
CA MET A 1 -30.78 18.42 16.60
C MET A 1 -30.15 18.98 15.33
N MET A 2 -30.15 20.29 15.12
CA MET A 2 -29.51 20.92 13.96
C MET A 2 -28.25 21.66 14.46
N ILE A 3 -27.08 21.31 13.91
CA ILE A 3 -25.79 21.86 14.36
C ILE A 3 -25.39 22.99 13.40
N TYR A 4 -25.23 24.20 13.94
CA TYR A 4 -24.70 25.34 13.23
C TYR A 4 -23.28 25.63 13.74
N LEU A 5 -22.32 25.67 12.83
CA LEU A 5 -20.93 25.96 13.11
C LEU A 5 -20.61 27.38 12.63
N ASN A 6 -20.10 28.22 13.53
CA ASN A 6 -19.60 29.54 13.16
C ASN A 6 -18.10 29.44 12.87
N LYS A 7 -17.67 29.80 11.65
CA LYS A 7 -16.26 29.74 11.24
C LYS A 7 -15.40 30.78 11.96
N ASP A 8 -16.00 31.89 12.36
CA ASP A 8 -15.35 32.99 13.07
C ASP A 8 -15.47 32.83 14.60
N HIS A 9 -15.89 31.65 15.06
CA HIS A 9 -15.99 31.34 16.48
C HIS A 9 -14.60 31.36 17.12
N ASN A 10 -14.47 32.19 18.16
CA ASN A 10 -13.26 32.22 18.97
C ASN A 10 -13.23 30.97 19.85
N ILE A 11 -12.20 30.13 19.67
CA ILE A 11 -12.04 28.85 20.39
C ILE A 11 -12.03 29.03 21.91
N LYS A 12 -11.61 30.19 22.41
CA LYS A 12 -11.62 30.47 23.86
C LYS A 12 -13.03 30.56 24.44
N ASP A 13 -14.02 30.81 23.60
CA ASP A 13 -15.42 30.93 23.99
C ASP A 13 -16.09 29.56 23.82
N LYS A 14 -16.67 29.01 24.89
CA LYS A 14 -17.38 27.72 24.81
C LYS A 14 -18.79 27.93 24.25
N TYR A 15 -19.28 26.98 23.47
CA TYR A 15 -20.69 26.99 23.09
C TYR A 15 -21.57 26.72 24.32
N GLU A 16 -22.64 27.51 24.48
CA GLU A 16 -23.59 27.34 25.59
C GLU A 16 -24.19 25.92 25.62
N ASP A 17 -24.51 25.40 24.43
CA ASP A 17 -24.97 24.02 24.23
C ASP A 17 -24.06 23.25 23.27
N SER A 18 -23.80 21.98 23.64
CA SER A 18 -23.12 21.01 22.78
C SER A 18 -21.68 21.40 22.42
N ASP A 19 -20.98 22.11 23.31
CA ASP A 19 -19.56 22.47 23.17
C ASP A 19 -18.67 21.24 22.86
N TRP A 20 -18.97 20.13 23.53
CA TRP A 20 -18.28 18.84 23.39
C TRP A 20 -18.25 18.30 21.94
N ILE A 21 -19.16 18.76 21.07
CA ILE A 21 -19.20 18.39 19.66
C ILE A 21 -18.93 19.59 18.74
N LYS A 22 -19.42 20.80 19.08
CA LYS A 22 -19.30 21.98 18.20
C LYS A 22 -17.87 22.51 18.15
N THR A 23 -17.19 22.65 19.29
CA THR A 23 -15.82 23.20 19.33
C THR A 23 -14.83 22.28 18.59
N PRO A 24 -14.81 20.96 18.83
CA PRO A 24 -13.99 20.05 18.02
C PRO A 24 -14.31 20.14 16.52
N LEU A 25 -15.59 20.20 16.13
CA LEU A 25 -15.96 20.29 14.72
C LEU A 25 -15.51 21.59 14.05
N VAL A 26 -15.68 22.76 14.69
CA VAL A 26 -15.18 24.04 14.13
C VAL A 26 -13.68 23.95 13.91
N ILE A 27 -12.94 23.42 14.88
CA ILE A 27 -11.47 23.40 14.85
C ILE A 27 -10.94 22.38 13.85
N PHE A 28 -11.52 21.19 13.80
CA PHE A 28 -11.11 20.17 12.84
C PHE A 28 -11.41 20.57 11.40
N LEU A 29 -12.63 21.08 11.14
CA LEU A 29 -13.08 21.44 9.80
C LEU A 29 -12.50 22.78 9.31
N ASN A 30 -12.01 23.61 10.22
CA ASN A 30 -11.34 24.84 9.84
C ASN A 30 -9.86 24.58 9.48
N ASN A 31 -9.47 24.98 8.27
CA ASN A 31 -8.14 24.79 7.73
C ASN A 31 -7.15 25.90 8.10
N THR A 32 -7.59 26.97 8.75
CA THR A 32 -6.72 28.08 9.18
C THR A 32 -6.02 27.80 10.51
N TYR A 33 -6.59 26.97 11.37
CA TYR A 33 -5.96 26.57 12.64
C TYR A 33 -4.80 25.61 12.40
N ASP A 34 -3.70 25.86 13.10
CA ASP A 34 -2.52 25.01 13.04
C ASP A 34 -2.76 23.63 13.71
N LEU A 35 -1.84 22.70 13.43
CA LEU A 35 -1.93 21.35 13.94
C LEU A 35 -1.78 21.26 15.47
N LEU A 36 -1.07 22.19 16.11
CA LEU A 36 -0.87 22.17 17.57
C LEU A 36 -2.18 22.50 18.28
N VAL A 37 -2.89 23.54 17.84
CA VAL A 37 -4.23 23.90 18.37
C VAL A 37 -5.21 22.74 18.19
N LYS A 38 -5.22 22.08 17.02
CA LYS A 38 -6.06 20.90 16.79
C LYS A 38 -5.74 19.76 17.76
N LYS A 39 -4.46 19.53 18.06
CA LYS A 39 -4.02 18.50 19.02
C LYS A 39 -4.38 18.83 20.46
N GLU A 40 -4.27 20.09 20.86
CA GLU A 40 -4.69 20.52 22.20
C GLU A 40 -6.18 20.27 22.42
N VAL A 41 -7.01 20.60 21.43
CA VAL A 41 -8.45 20.34 21.46
C VAL A 41 -8.76 18.85 21.46
N MET A 42 -8.03 18.04 20.67
CA MET A 42 -8.19 16.57 20.73
C MET A 42 -7.99 16.04 22.15
N LYS A 43 -7.00 16.55 22.87
CA LYS A 43 -6.74 16.15 24.25
C LYS A 43 -7.81 16.67 25.21
N GLU A 44 -8.16 17.96 25.13
CA GLU A 44 -9.17 18.57 26.00
C GLU A 44 -10.51 17.83 25.94
N TYR A 45 -10.93 17.43 24.74
CA TYR A 45 -12.21 16.78 24.50
C TYR A 45 -12.14 15.24 24.46
N GLY A 46 -11.01 14.64 24.87
CA GLY A 46 -10.91 13.18 25.07
C GLY A 46 -10.79 12.33 23.80
N PHE A 47 -10.35 12.92 22.68
CA PHE A 47 -10.13 12.20 21.41
C PHE A 47 -8.81 11.39 21.37
N GLU A 48 -8.08 11.26 22.47
CA GLU A 48 -6.80 10.55 22.52
C GLU A 48 -6.90 9.07 22.12
N GLU A 49 -8.01 8.41 22.44
CA GLU A 49 -8.23 7.02 22.06
C GLU A 49 -8.47 6.89 20.56
N ILE A 50 -9.21 7.83 19.97
CA ILE A 50 -9.38 7.91 18.51
C ILE A 50 -8.03 8.19 17.82
N GLU A 51 -7.20 9.07 18.37
CA GLU A 51 -5.85 9.32 17.85
C GLU A 51 -5.00 8.04 17.87
N LYS A 52 -5.04 7.26 18.96
CA LYS A 52 -4.33 5.98 19.07
C LYS A 52 -4.81 4.97 18.03
N GLU A 53 -6.13 4.82 17.85
CA GLU A 53 -6.69 3.88 16.88
C GLU A 53 -6.37 4.31 15.44
N VAL A 54 -6.49 5.60 15.10
CA VAL A 54 -6.10 6.12 13.78
C VAL A 54 -4.62 5.86 13.52
N LYS A 55 -3.75 6.07 14.52
CA LYS A 55 -2.31 5.78 14.39
C LYS A 55 -2.03 4.30 14.13
N LYS A 56 -2.75 3.39 14.80
CA LYS A 56 -2.66 1.94 14.53
C LYS A 56 -3.08 1.63 13.10
N MET A 57 -4.18 2.22 12.61
CA MET A 57 -4.63 2.05 11.23
C MET A 57 -3.61 2.56 10.22
N CYS A 58 -3.01 3.73 10.45
CA CYS A 58 -1.95 4.26 9.58
C CYS A 58 -0.73 3.34 9.53
N ASN A 59 -0.23 2.89 10.69
CA ASN A 59 0.91 1.97 10.76
C ASN A 59 0.61 0.64 10.03
N LEU A 60 -0.61 0.12 10.19
CA LEU A 60 -1.06 -1.07 9.49
C LEU A 60 -1.11 -0.84 7.97
N GLY A 61 -1.65 0.30 7.53
CA GLY A 61 -1.68 0.68 6.13
C GLY A 61 -0.28 0.80 5.50
N GLU A 62 0.68 1.40 6.22
CA GLU A 62 2.08 1.46 5.79
C GLU A 62 2.71 0.07 5.66
N MET A 63 2.44 -0.81 6.63
CA MET A 63 2.94 -2.19 6.59
C MET A 63 2.39 -2.95 5.38
N ILE A 64 1.08 -2.87 5.13
CA ILE A 64 0.42 -3.50 3.98
C ILE A 64 0.99 -2.94 2.66
N ALA A 65 1.20 -1.63 2.56
CA ALA A 65 1.78 -1.01 1.38
C ALA A 65 3.20 -1.54 1.10
N ARG A 66 4.05 -1.62 2.12
CA ARG A 66 5.42 -2.14 2.00
C ARG A 66 5.43 -3.62 1.59
N GLU A 67 4.64 -4.45 2.26
CA GLU A 67 4.56 -5.88 1.96
C GLU A 67 4.12 -6.13 0.51
N ASN A 68 3.15 -5.35 0.00
CA ASN A 68 2.70 -5.47 -1.38
C ASN A 68 3.75 -5.00 -2.40
N ILE A 69 4.53 -3.95 -2.08
CA ILE A 69 5.65 -3.51 -2.92
C ILE A 69 6.72 -4.60 -2.98
N GLU A 70 7.10 -5.18 -1.84
CA GLU A 70 8.11 -6.25 -1.77
C GLU A 70 7.65 -7.50 -2.52
N LYS A 71 6.40 -7.94 -2.30
CA LYS A 71 5.81 -9.06 -3.04
C LYS A 71 5.77 -8.78 -4.54
N GLY A 72 5.28 -7.60 -4.94
CA GLY A 72 5.24 -7.19 -6.34
C GLY A 72 6.62 -7.14 -6.99
N HIS A 73 7.63 -6.65 -6.26
CA HIS A 73 9.01 -6.61 -6.73
C HIS A 73 9.58 -8.02 -6.91
N SER A 74 9.39 -8.91 -5.93
CA SER A 74 9.81 -10.31 -6.01
C SER A 74 9.16 -11.04 -7.18
N MET A 75 7.83 -10.89 -7.35
CA MET A 75 7.09 -11.46 -8.47
C MET A 75 7.61 -10.93 -9.82
N GLY A 76 7.91 -9.63 -9.90
CA GLY A 76 8.47 -9.00 -11.09
C GLY A 76 9.85 -9.56 -11.47
N ILE A 77 10.72 -9.77 -10.48
CA ILE A 77 12.04 -10.40 -10.69
C ILE A 77 11.88 -11.83 -11.19
N GLU A 78 11.04 -12.63 -10.53
CA GLU A 78 10.79 -14.03 -10.90
C GLU A 78 10.23 -14.14 -12.33
N GLN A 79 9.26 -13.29 -12.68
CA GLN A 79 8.71 -13.22 -14.03
C GLN A 79 9.76 -12.80 -15.07
N GLY A 80 10.61 -11.83 -14.73
CA GLY A 80 11.73 -11.40 -15.58
C GLY A 80 12.71 -12.54 -15.85
N GLN A 81 13.13 -13.26 -14.81
CA GLN A 81 14.01 -14.42 -14.93
C GLN A 81 13.38 -15.53 -15.77
N LYS A 82 12.08 -15.80 -15.61
CA LYS A 82 11.34 -16.78 -16.43
C LYS A 82 11.37 -16.39 -17.93
N LEU A 83 11.12 -15.13 -18.25
CA LEU A 83 11.16 -14.63 -19.63
C LEU A 83 12.56 -14.67 -20.24
N GLU A 84 13.59 -14.31 -19.46
CA GLU A 84 14.99 -14.41 -19.89
C GLU A 84 15.38 -15.86 -20.19
N ARG A 85 15.01 -16.79 -19.30
CA ARG A 85 15.24 -18.23 -19.50
C ARG A 85 14.57 -18.74 -20.79
N ILE A 86 13.31 -18.37 -21.03
CA ILE A 86 12.60 -18.73 -22.26
C ILE A 86 13.32 -18.19 -23.50
N THR A 87 13.78 -16.94 -23.44
CA THR A 87 14.52 -16.30 -24.54
C THR A 87 15.84 -17.03 -24.81
N LEU A 88 16.57 -17.39 -23.76
CA LEU A 88 17.80 -18.17 -23.86
C LEU A 88 17.56 -19.54 -24.51
N ILE A 89 16.47 -20.22 -24.13
CA ILE A 89 16.09 -21.51 -24.72
C ILE A 89 15.77 -21.36 -26.20
N LYS A 90 14.99 -20.34 -26.60
CA LYS A 90 14.69 -20.07 -28.02
C LYS A 90 15.97 -19.86 -28.82
N ASN A 91 16.85 -18.97 -28.34
CA ASN A 91 18.11 -18.66 -29.01
C ASN A 91 19.00 -19.91 -29.14
N MET A 92 19.03 -20.77 -28.11
CA MET A 92 19.80 -22.02 -28.13
C MET A 92 19.22 -23.03 -29.12
N MET A 93 17.90 -23.20 -29.14
CA MET A 93 17.22 -24.08 -30.10
C MET A 93 17.51 -23.66 -31.55
N GLU A 94 17.43 -22.36 -31.83
CA GLU A 94 17.71 -21.80 -33.16
C GLU A 94 19.19 -21.93 -33.55
N SER A 95 20.10 -21.55 -32.65
CA SER A 95 21.55 -21.53 -32.94
C SER A 95 22.15 -22.93 -33.05
N LEU A 96 21.70 -23.86 -32.21
CA LEU A 96 22.22 -25.24 -32.16
C LEU A 96 21.34 -26.23 -32.93
N GLN A 97 20.24 -25.78 -33.53
CA GLN A 97 19.27 -26.62 -34.24
C GLN A 97 18.84 -27.84 -33.40
N CYS A 98 18.53 -27.59 -32.12
CA CYS A 98 18.24 -28.64 -31.14
C CYS A 98 16.78 -28.56 -30.66
N SER A 99 16.27 -29.68 -30.14
CA SER A 99 14.93 -29.72 -29.55
C SER A 99 14.88 -28.93 -28.24
N MET A 100 13.69 -28.49 -27.86
CA MET A 100 13.45 -27.82 -26.58
C MET A 100 13.92 -28.68 -25.40
N GLN A 101 13.59 -29.98 -25.38
CA GLN A 101 14.04 -30.91 -24.34
C GLN A 101 15.57 -30.94 -24.26
N ARG A 102 16.26 -30.97 -25.41
CA ARG A 102 17.72 -30.96 -25.44
C ARG A 102 18.28 -29.64 -24.91
N ALA A 103 17.69 -28.49 -25.26
CA ALA A 103 18.10 -27.19 -24.73
C ALA A 103 17.90 -27.11 -23.20
N MET A 104 16.77 -27.59 -22.68
CA MET A 104 16.50 -27.64 -21.24
C MET A 104 17.47 -28.58 -20.48
N ASP A 105 17.86 -29.70 -21.09
CA ASP A 105 18.87 -30.61 -20.54
C ASP A 105 20.25 -29.97 -20.49
N VAL A 106 20.66 -29.25 -21.54
CA VAL A 106 21.93 -28.52 -21.60
C VAL A 106 21.99 -27.43 -20.53
N LEU A 107 20.89 -26.69 -20.34
CA LEU A 107 20.76 -25.66 -19.30
C LEU A 107 20.54 -26.25 -17.90
N LYS A 108 20.40 -27.58 -17.78
CA LYS A 108 20.18 -28.31 -16.52
C LYS A 108 18.99 -27.76 -15.72
N LEU A 109 17.91 -27.42 -16.42
CA LEU A 109 16.71 -26.88 -15.77
C LEU A 109 16.10 -27.88 -14.79
N THR A 110 15.68 -27.37 -13.64
CA THR A 110 14.89 -28.09 -12.65
C THR A 110 13.50 -28.45 -13.18
N ALA A 111 12.77 -29.32 -12.47
CA ALA A 111 11.42 -29.72 -12.88
C ALA A 111 10.44 -28.54 -12.96
N ASP A 112 10.52 -27.60 -12.03
CA ASP A 112 9.65 -26.41 -11.99
C ASP A 112 9.96 -25.47 -13.16
N GLU A 113 11.23 -25.21 -13.43
CA GLU A 113 11.66 -24.37 -14.55
C GLU A 113 11.30 -25.00 -15.91
N ARG A 114 11.31 -26.33 -16.03
CA ARG A 114 10.86 -27.04 -17.23
C ARG A 114 9.35 -26.87 -17.44
N LYS A 115 8.56 -27.00 -16.38
CA LYS A 115 7.11 -26.80 -16.43
C LYS A 115 6.76 -25.39 -16.93
N ASP A 116 7.46 -24.39 -16.41
CA ASP A 116 7.32 -22.98 -16.83
C ASP A 116 7.56 -22.77 -18.32
N VAL A 117 8.62 -23.40 -18.84
CA VAL A 117 9.00 -23.32 -20.25
C VAL A 117 7.97 -24.05 -21.10
N GLU A 118 7.62 -25.28 -20.73
CA GLU A 118 6.63 -26.06 -21.47
C GLU A 118 5.27 -25.39 -21.55
N GLU A 119 4.80 -24.76 -20.47
CA GLU A 119 3.54 -24.00 -20.47
C GLU A 119 3.59 -22.84 -21.48
N TYR A 120 4.70 -22.11 -21.51
CA TYR A 120 4.89 -21.01 -22.46
C TYR A 120 4.84 -21.47 -23.92
N PHE A 121 5.45 -22.61 -24.25
CA PHE A 121 5.48 -23.13 -25.63
C PHE A 121 4.27 -24.00 -26.01
N LYS A 122 3.40 -24.35 -25.06
CA LYS A 122 2.10 -25.00 -25.32
C LYS A 122 1.01 -24.00 -25.74
N SER A 123 1.21 -22.71 -25.42
CA SER A 123 0.33 -21.60 -25.80
C SER A 123 0.65 -21.10 -27.21
#